data_AF-A0AAN5RF96-F1
#
_entry.id   AF-A0AAN5RF96-F1
#
_cell.length_a   1.000
_cell.length_b   1.000
_cell.length_c   1.000
_cell.angle_alpha   90.00
_cell.angle_beta   90.00
_cell.angle_gamma   90.00
#
_symmetry.space_group_name_H-M   'P 1'
#
loop_
_entity.id
_entity.type
_entity.pdbx_description
1 polymer ?
#
loop_
_entity_poly.entity_id
_entity_poly.type
_entity_poly.pdbx_seq_one_letter_code
_entity_poly.pdbx_strand_id
1 'polypeptide(L)'
;MNDMVLQAQINVLHSAETQAVQGMLITALQHGFQLNELIVLARKYNTSAAVMEYRCGDCIVSYATTDGYFTRNFDIHYQEAVDFVEQFDTWWYQ
;
A
#
# COMPACT_ATOMS: atom_id res chain seq x y z
N MET A 1 -1.90 7.24 36.56
CA MET A 1 -0.97 7.48 35.44
C MET A 1 -0.62 6.15 34.76
N ASN A 2 -1.61 5.40 34.24
CA ASN A 2 -1.31 4.07 33.68
C ASN A 2 -2.05 3.78 32.36
N ASP A 3 -3.35 4.04 32.27
CA ASP A 3 -4.10 3.57 31.08
C ASP A 3 -3.85 4.41 29.82
N MET A 4 -3.72 5.73 29.95
CA MET A 4 -3.43 6.59 28.79
C MET A 4 -2.04 6.37 28.20
N VAL A 5 -1.05 6.06 29.05
CA VAL A 5 0.33 5.79 28.60
C VAL A 5 0.40 4.44 27.90
N LEU A 6 -0.29 3.43 28.45
CA LEU A 6 -0.40 2.12 27.81
C LEU A 6 -1.12 2.20 26.46
N GLN A 7 -2.24 2.93 26.38
CA GLN A 7 -2.96 3.12 25.12
C GLN A 7 -2.11 3.84 24.08
N ALA A 8 -1.33 4.86 24.48
CA ALA A 8 -0.41 5.54 23.59
C ALA A 8 0.66 4.59 23.05
N GLN A 9 1.23 3.72 23.88
CA GLN A 9 2.21 2.72 23.45
C GLN A 9 1.61 1.69 22.48
N ILE A 10 0.38 1.22 22.75
CA ILE A 10 -0.35 0.31 21.85
C ILE A 10 -0.57 0.99 20.50
N ASN A 11 -0.98 2.26 20.47
CA ASN A 11 -1.18 2.99 19.23
C ASN A 11 0.12 3.14 18.44
N VAL A 12 1.25 3.40 19.11
CA VAL A 12 2.57 3.49 18.45
C VAL A 12 2.96 2.15 17.83
N LEU A 13 2.79 1.05 18.56
CA LEU A 13 3.06 -0.30 18.04
C LEU A 13 2.16 -0.62 16.85
N HIS A 14 0.87 -0.32 16.95
CA HIS A 14 -0.08 -0.54 15.87
C HIS A 14 0.31 0.23 14.61
N SER A 15 0.67 1.51 14.72
CA SER A 15 1.15 2.32 13.60
C SER A 15 2.43 1.77 12.97
N ALA A 16 3.38 1.30 13.79
CA ALA A 16 4.62 0.71 13.30
C ALA A 16 4.37 -0.61 12.52
N GLU A 17 3.46 -1.44 13.03
CA GLU A 17 3.04 -2.67 12.35
C GLU A 17 2.32 -2.37 11.03
N THR A 18 1.42 -1.38 11.00
CA THR A 18 0.75 -0.94 9.77
C THR A 18 1.75 -0.49 8.71
N GLN A 19 2.73 0.34 9.09
CA GLN A 19 3.78 0.80 8.16
C GLN A 19 4.65 -0.35 7.65
N ALA A 20 4.97 -1.33 8.51
CA ALA A 20 5.73 -2.50 8.09
C ALA A 20 4.95 -3.33 7.05
N VAL A 21 3.65 -3.54 7.27
CA VAL A 21 2.78 -4.25 6.31
C VAL A 21 2.68 -3.50 4.99
N GLN A 22 2.49 -2.18 5.04
CA GLN A 22 2.49 -1.33 3.85
C GLN A 22 3.80 -1.43 3.06
N GLY A 23 4.96 -1.39 3.73
CA GLY A 23 6.27 -1.59 3.10
C GLY A 23 6.39 -2.96 2.43
N MET A 24 5.93 -4.02 3.10
CA MET A 24 5.91 -5.37 2.51
C MET A 24 5.02 -5.45 1.27
N LEU A 25 3.85 -4.77 1.26
CA LEU A 25 2.98 -4.70 0.09
C LEU A 25 3.66 -3.97 -1.07
N ILE A 26 4.30 -2.83 -0.82
CA ILE A 26 5.03 -2.07 -1.84
C ILE A 26 6.13 -2.94 -2.46
N THR A 27 6.95 -3.62 -1.64
CA THR A 27 8.00 -4.51 -2.14
C THR A 27 7.42 -5.67 -2.94
N ALA A 28 6.33 -6.28 -2.50
CA ALA A 28 5.66 -7.33 -3.25
C ALA A 28 5.19 -6.83 -4.63
N LEU A 29 4.56 -5.66 -4.68
CA LEU A 29 4.08 -5.03 -5.92
C LEU A 29 5.23 -4.71 -6.89
N GLN A 30 6.32 -4.11 -6.38
CA GLN A 30 7.52 -3.78 -7.18
C GLN A 30 8.17 -5.01 -7.84
N HIS A 31 8.06 -6.17 -7.21
CA HIS A 31 8.62 -7.43 -7.71
C HIS A 31 7.59 -8.35 -8.37
N GLY A 32 6.33 -7.93 -8.47
CA GLY A 32 5.25 -8.73 -9.07
C GLY A 32 4.82 -9.94 -8.24
N PHE A 33 5.09 -9.94 -6.93
CA PHE A 33 4.63 -11.00 -6.02
C PHE A 33 3.19 -10.75 -5.56
N GLN A 34 2.41 -11.84 -5.47
CA GLN A 34 1.04 -11.84 -4.97
C GLN A 34 0.92 -12.82 -3.81
N LEU A 35 1.34 -12.37 -2.62
CA LEU A 35 1.38 -13.21 -1.42
C LEU A 35 0.07 -13.05 -0.64
N ASN A 36 -0.76 -14.08 -0.60
CA ASN A 36 -2.06 -14.04 0.08
C ASN A 36 -1.95 -13.72 1.58
N GLU A 37 -0.84 -14.11 2.21
CA GLU A 37 -0.54 -13.79 3.61
C GLU A 37 -0.45 -12.29 3.84
N LEU A 38 0.07 -11.53 2.87
CA LEU A 38 0.12 -10.06 2.97
C LEU A 38 -1.28 -9.44 2.84
N ILE A 39 -2.23 -10.07 2.14
CA ILE A 39 -3.63 -9.61 2.10
C ILE A 39 -4.33 -9.86 3.45
N VAL A 40 -4.01 -10.96 4.12
CA VAL A 40 -4.50 -11.20 5.49
C VAL A 40 -3.98 -10.14 6.45
N LEU A 41 -2.70 -9.75 6.32
CA LEU A 41 -2.13 -8.65 7.11
C LEU A 41 -2.75 -7.30 6.74
N ALA A 42 -2.94 -7.01 5.44
CA ALA A 42 -3.59 -5.80 4.97
C ALA A 42 -5.00 -5.64 5.57
N ARG A 43 -5.78 -6.73 5.64
CA ARG A 43 -7.08 -6.77 6.34
C ARG A 43 -6.95 -6.47 7.83
N LYS A 44 -5.98 -7.10 8.51
CA LYS A 44 -5.77 -6.93 9.96
C LYS A 44 -5.44 -5.48 10.33
N TYR A 45 -4.62 -4.81 9.51
CA TYR A 45 -4.15 -3.45 9.76
C TYR A 45 -4.90 -2.38 8.96
N ASN A 46 -5.92 -2.78 8.19
CA ASN A 46 -6.71 -1.92 7.32
C ASN A 46 -5.84 -0.97 6.48
N THR A 47 -4.87 -1.54 5.75
CA THR A 47 -3.94 -0.78 4.92
C THR A 47 -3.94 -1.27 3.48
N SER A 48 -3.43 -0.43 2.60
CA SER A 48 -3.34 -0.67 1.17
C SER A 48 -2.03 -0.09 0.62
N ALA A 49 -1.65 -0.47 -0.59
CA ALA A 49 -0.49 0.12 -1.25
C ALA A 49 -0.66 0.10 -2.76
N ALA A 50 -0.06 1.07 -3.44
CA ALA A 50 0.01 1.13 -4.89
C ALA A 50 1.43 1.49 -5.35
N VAL A 51 1.80 0.95 -6.52
CA VAL A 51 3.05 1.24 -7.23
C VAL A 51 2.68 1.58 -8.66
N MET A 52 3.13 2.75 -9.11
CA MET A 52 2.98 3.19 -10.49
C MET A 52 4.28 2.93 -11.25
N GLU A 53 4.16 2.34 -12.43
CA GLU A 53 5.25 2.13 -13.37
C GLU A 53 4.95 2.84 -14.68
N TYR A 54 5.97 3.45 -15.26
CA TYR A 54 5.91 4.02 -16.60
C TYR A 54 6.63 3.09 -17.58
N ARG A 55 5.89 2.50 -18.53
CA ARG A 55 6.44 1.55 -19.52
C ARG A 55 5.94 1.90 -20.91
N CYS A 56 6.86 2.11 -21.85
CA CYS A 56 6.54 2.32 -23.27
C CYS A 56 5.55 3.47 -23.58
N GLY A 57 5.41 4.45 -22.70
CA GLY A 57 4.42 5.52 -22.86
C GLY A 57 3.22 5.41 -21.92
N ASP A 58 2.99 4.21 -21.37
CA ASP A 58 1.82 3.89 -20.56
C ASP A 58 2.12 3.96 -19.07
N CYS A 59 1.11 4.40 -18.31
CA CYS A 59 1.10 4.43 -16.85
C CYS A 59 0.34 3.20 -16.35
N ILE A 60 1.04 2.28 -15.71
CA ILE A 60 0.45 1.07 -15.13
C ILE A 60 0.55 1.17 -13.62
N VAL A 61 -0.58 1.02 -12.93
CA VAL A 61 -0.63 1.00 -11.46
C VAL A 61 -0.94 -0.42 -11.00
N SER A 62 -0.01 -1.01 -10.27
CA SER A 62 -0.23 -2.26 -9.52
C SER A 62 -0.52 -1.91 -8.07
N TYR A 63 -1.58 -2.47 -7.49
CA TYR A 63 -2.03 -2.11 -6.15
C TYR A 63 -2.57 -3.31 -5.39
N ALA A 64 -2.53 -3.21 -4.07
CA ALA A 64 -3.03 -4.19 -3.14
C ALA A 64 -3.97 -3.52 -2.13
N THR A 65 -5.13 -4.15 -1.90
CA THR A 65 -6.10 -3.75 -0.89
C THR A 65 -6.34 -4.89 0.09
N THR A 66 -7.26 -4.69 1.03
CA THR A 66 -7.80 -5.76 1.86
C THR A 66 -8.49 -6.87 1.05
N ASP A 67 -8.85 -6.63 -0.21
CA ASP A 67 -9.57 -7.59 -1.05
C ASP A 67 -8.63 -8.42 -1.93
N GLY A 68 -7.45 -7.92 -2.26
CA GLY A 68 -6.49 -8.64 -3.11
C GLY A 68 -5.50 -7.74 -3.83
N TYR A 69 -4.89 -8.31 -4.88
CA TYR A 69 -3.95 -7.65 -5.78
C TYR A 69 -4.60 -7.34 -7.12
N PHE A 70 -4.26 -6.19 -7.68
CA PHE A 70 -4.87 -5.69 -8.90
C PHE A 70 -3.84 -4.92 -9.73
N THR A 71 -4.12 -4.81 -11.02
CA THR A 71 -3.35 -3.97 -11.94
C THR A 71 -4.34 -3.18 -12.80
N ARG A 72 -4.07 -1.89 -12.97
CA ARG A 72 -4.85 -1.01 -13.83
C ARG A 72 -3.91 -0.26 -14.77
N ASN A 73 -4.22 -0.29 -16.07
CA ASN A 73 -3.56 0.53 -17.07
C ASN A 73 -4.31 1.85 -17.22
N PHE A 74 -3.58 2.95 -17.25
CA PHE A 74 -4.04 4.31 -17.50
C PHE A 74 -3.54 4.86 -18.84
N ASP A 75 -2.85 4.05 -19.64
CA ASP A 75 -2.24 4.46 -20.91
C ASP A 75 -1.43 5.75 -20.72
N ILE A 76 -1.62 6.75 -21.58
CA ILE A 76 -0.92 8.04 -21.50
C ILE A 76 -1.49 9.00 -20.43
N HIS A 77 -2.51 8.61 -19.66
CA HIS A 77 -3.22 9.46 -18.71
C HIS A 77 -2.50 9.55 -17.35
N TYR A 78 -1.31 10.15 -17.34
CA TYR A 78 -0.48 10.28 -16.14
C TYR A 78 -1.20 10.89 -14.93
N GLN A 79 -1.95 11.98 -15.13
CA GLN A 79 -2.63 12.65 -14.02
C GLN A 79 -3.69 11.74 -13.38
N GLU A 80 -4.43 10.98 -14.18
CA GLU A 80 -5.43 10.04 -13.66
C GLU A 80 -4.78 8.89 -12.88
N ALA A 81 -3.60 8.44 -13.32
CA ALA A 81 -2.82 7.43 -12.62
C ALA A 81 -2.31 7.96 -11.26
N VAL A 82 -1.85 9.22 -11.21
CA VAL A 82 -1.44 9.89 -9.98
C VAL A 82 -2.61 10.04 -9.02
N ASP A 83 -3.73 10.61 -9.47
CA ASP A 83 -4.94 10.81 -8.66
C ASP A 83 -5.50 9.48 -8.13
N PHE A 84 -5.29 8.38 -8.87
CA PHE A 84 -5.65 7.05 -8.42
C PHE A 84 -4.73 6.53 -7.33
N VAL A 85 -3.42 6.68 -7.50
CA VAL A 85 -2.40 6.22 -6.54
C VAL A 85 -2.50 6.98 -5.21
N GLU A 86 -2.89 8.25 -5.23
CA GLU A 86 -3.13 9.07 -4.02
C GLU A 86 -4.28 8.57 -3.12
N GLN A 87 -5.14 7.67 -3.62
CA GLN A 87 -6.22 7.06 -2.83
C GLN A 87 -5.71 5.94 -1.90
N PHE A 88 -4.49 5.47 -2.13
CA PHE A 88 -3.86 4.42 -1.33
C PHE A 88 -3.05 5.04 -0.21
N ASP A 89 -2.79 4.26 0.84
CA ASP A 89 -1.72 4.61 1.77
C ASP A 89 -0.42 4.54 0.95
N THR A 90 0.01 5.66 0.38
CA THR A 90 1.18 5.71 -0.50
C THR A 90 2.36 6.35 0.22
N TRP A 91 3.49 5.65 0.18
CA TRP A 91 4.79 6.26 0.41
C TRP A 91 5.43 6.50 -0.95
N TRP A 92 5.56 7.78 -1.33
CA TRP A 92 6.30 8.18 -2.52
C TRP A 92 7.76 7.74 -2.35
N TYR A 93 8.20 6.75 -3.13
CA TYR A 93 9.61 6.44 -3.28
C TYR A 93 10.20 7.53 -4.20
N GLN A 94 11.06 8.40 -3.66
CA GLN A 94 11.89 9.31 -4.45
C GLN A 94 13.13 8.58 -4.97
#